data_AF-A0A974VN23-F1
#
_entry.id   AF-A0A974VN23-F1
#
_cell.length_a   1.000
_cell.length_b   1.000
_cell.length_c   1.000
_cell.angle_alpha   90.00
_cell.angle_beta   90.00
_cell.angle_gamma   90.00
#
_symmetry.space_group_name_H-M   'P 1'
#
loop_
_entity.id
_entity.type
_entity.pdbx_description
1 polymer ?
#
loop_
_entity_poly.entity_id
_entity_poly.type
_entity_poly.pdbx_seq_one_letter_code
_entity_poly.pdbx_strand_id
1 'polypeptide(L)'
;MTSTSGQRHAATARLGNTHSTLDNVLVVIGTLLMAATYLWTLFSYRGQQEASSGTVVLPLVAGYMIGAILLVIGNLKRIPLTIIALIPFAAAINIVLGQIVGLSPIPLYMDTVATVLIGYLAGPAAGATTGAVTNLAWGLTINPTTIPFAAGAALIGLLAGYLGRAGVFSSWWRTLMSGVLVGIIAGFVGAPVAAYVYGGGMGVGTGSLVATLQATGQSLFAATTLQAVLSDAIDKGVVFLIVFLLGLGIPQRVKARFSRA
;
A
#
# COMPACT_ATOMS: atom_id res chain seq x y z
N MET A 1 -44.04 -33.41 -28.87
CA MET A 1 -43.37 -33.66 -27.57
C MET A 1 -41.87 -33.42 -27.79
N THR A 2 -41.39 -32.18 -27.62
CA THR A 2 -40.66 -31.69 -26.41
C THR A 2 -39.44 -32.57 -26.11
N SER A 3 -38.18 -32.11 -26.08
CA SER A 3 -37.70 -30.98 -25.27
C SER A 3 -36.17 -30.79 -25.47
N THR A 4 -35.76 -29.60 -25.89
CA THR A 4 -34.57 -28.83 -25.48
C THR A 4 -33.40 -29.54 -24.77
N SER A 5 -32.35 -29.95 -25.51
CA SER A 5 -31.03 -30.27 -24.92
C SER A 5 -29.89 -29.31 -25.34
N GLY A 6 -30.07 -28.51 -26.39
CA GLY A 6 -28.98 -27.72 -26.99
C GLY A 6 -28.78 -26.28 -26.46
N GLN A 7 -29.71 -25.72 -25.68
CA GLN A 7 -29.67 -24.28 -25.34
C GLN A 7 -29.14 -23.93 -23.94
N ARG A 8 -28.82 -24.92 -23.08
CA ARG A 8 -28.31 -24.63 -21.73
C ARG A 8 -26.80 -24.34 -21.66
N HIS A 9 -26.05 -24.56 -22.74
CA HIS A 9 -24.59 -24.36 -22.75
C HIS A 9 -24.15 -23.02 -23.37
N ALA A 10 -25.09 -22.19 -23.85
CA ALA A 10 -24.79 -20.88 -24.45
C ALA A 10 -25.03 -19.68 -23.51
N ALA A 11 -25.63 -19.88 -22.33
CA ALA A 11 -26.07 -18.79 -21.45
C ALA A 11 -25.05 -18.37 -20.37
N THR A 12 -23.92 -19.06 -20.23
CA THR A 12 -22.87 -18.72 -19.24
C THR A 12 -21.66 -18.00 -19.85
N ALA A 13 -21.73 -17.64 -21.13
CA ALA A 13 -20.61 -17.07 -21.88
C ALA A 13 -20.50 -15.52 -21.85
N ARG A 14 -21.27 -14.83 -21.00
CA ARG A 14 -21.16 -13.36 -20.81
C ARG A 14 -21.52 -12.90 -19.39
N LEU A 15 -20.79 -13.37 -18.39
CA LEU A 15 -20.49 -12.48 -17.26
C LEU A 15 -19.19 -11.76 -17.63
N GLY A 16 -19.29 -10.89 -18.64
CA GLY A 16 -18.18 -10.03 -19.02
C GLY A 16 -17.78 -9.16 -17.82
N ASN A 17 -16.50 -8.82 -17.74
CA ASN A 17 -15.99 -7.73 -16.91
C ASN A 17 -16.87 -6.48 -17.08
N THR A 18 -17.89 -6.31 -16.24
CA THR A 18 -18.72 -5.11 -16.21
C THR A 18 -18.13 -4.12 -15.22
N HIS A 19 -16.86 -3.78 -15.41
CA HIS A 19 -16.34 -2.56 -14.81
C HIS A 19 -16.88 -1.40 -15.63
N SER A 20 -17.64 -0.53 -14.96
CA SER A 20 -18.19 0.66 -15.59
C SER A 20 -17.04 1.61 -15.92
N THR A 21 -17.18 2.40 -17.00
CA THR A 21 -16.31 3.56 -17.26
C THR A 21 -16.17 4.43 -16.01
N LEU A 22 -17.23 4.53 -15.20
CA LEU A 22 -17.22 5.25 -13.91
C LEU A 22 -16.23 4.66 -12.91
N ASP A 23 -16.12 3.33 -12.80
CA ASP A 23 -15.20 2.69 -11.85
C ASP A 23 -13.73 2.93 -12.24
N ASN A 24 -13.43 3.00 -13.54
CA ASN A 24 -12.13 3.42 -14.04
C ASN A 24 -11.84 4.89 -13.75
N VAL A 25 -12.83 5.76 -13.99
CA VAL A 25 -12.72 7.19 -13.72
C VAL A 25 -12.47 7.45 -12.24
N LEU A 26 -13.16 6.75 -11.32
CA LEU A 26 -12.93 6.89 -9.88
C LEU A 26 -11.50 6.53 -9.46
N VAL A 27 -10.96 5.41 -9.97
CA VAL A 27 -9.57 5.01 -9.68
C VAL A 27 -8.58 6.05 -10.21
N VAL A 28 -8.79 6.54 -11.43
CA VAL A 28 -7.92 7.55 -12.06
C VAL A 28 -7.97 8.87 -11.30
N ILE A 29 -9.17 9.39 -11.00
CA ILE A 29 -9.33 10.64 -10.25
C ILE A 29 -8.72 10.49 -8.85
N GLY A 30 -8.99 9.39 -8.15
CA GLY A 30 -8.43 9.15 -6.82
C GLY A 30 -6.89 9.12 -6.83
N THR A 31 -6.32 8.45 -7.82
CA THR A 31 -4.85 8.36 -7.99
C THR A 31 -4.25 9.73 -8.34
N LEU A 32 -4.87 10.46 -9.27
CA LEU A 32 -4.42 11.80 -9.66
C LEU A 32 -4.53 12.78 -8.49
N LEU A 33 -5.55 12.67 -7.66
CA LEU A 33 -5.70 13.51 -6.47
C LEU A 33 -4.60 13.25 -5.45
N MET A 34 -4.26 11.97 -5.19
CA MET A 34 -3.12 11.63 -4.32
C MET A 34 -1.79 12.13 -4.92
N ALA A 35 -1.59 11.98 -6.23
CA ALA A 35 -0.39 12.49 -6.90
C ALA A 35 -0.31 14.02 -6.88
N ALA A 36 -1.42 14.72 -7.09
CA ALA A 36 -1.50 16.18 -6.99
C ALA A 36 -1.23 16.66 -5.56
N THR A 37 -1.78 15.96 -4.57
CA THR A 37 -1.51 16.22 -3.14
C THR A 37 -0.02 16.03 -2.84
N TYR A 38 0.58 14.96 -3.35
CA TYR A 38 2.02 14.70 -3.24
C TYR A 38 2.87 15.80 -3.90
N LEU A 39 2.56 16.20 -5.13
CA LEU A 39 3.28 17.28 -5.81
C LEU A 39 3.15 18.60 -5.07
N TRP A 40 1.96 18.92 -4.57
CA TRP A 40 1.74 20.08 -3.72
C TRP A 40 2.61 20.02 -2.47
N THR A 41 2.72 18.86 -1.81
CA THR A 41 3.67 18.70 -0.70
C THR A 41 5.13 18.90 -1.14
N LEU A 42 5.55 18.42 -2.31
CA LEU A 42 6.93 18.68 -2.76
C LEU A 42 7.21 20.17 -2.96
N PHE A 43 6.29 20.92 -3.58
CA PHE A 43 6.50 22.34 -3.89
C PHE A 43 6.28 23.28 -2.71
N SER A 44 5.53 22.85 -1.69
CA SER A 44 5.24 23.70 -0.54
C SER A 44 6.36 23.70 0.51
N TYR A 45 7.47 22.97 0.29
CA TYR A 45 8.39 22.65 1.39
C TYR A 45 9.32 23.83 1.63
N ARG A 46 9.05 24.58 2.69
CA ARG A 46 9.82 25.78 3.05
C ARG A 46 10.67 25.62 4.31
N GLY A 47 10.96 24.39 4.72
CA GLY A 47 11.80 24.09 5.89
C GLY A 47 10.99 23.95 7.20
N GLN A 48 11.70 23.91 8.35
CA GLN A 48 11.18 23.48 9.66
C GLN A 48 9.96 24.24 10.22
N GLN A 49 9.60 25.40 9.68
CA GLN A 49 8.59 26.28 10.29
C GLN A 49 7.13 25.98 9.93
N GLU A 50 6.85 25.11 8.95
CA GLU A 50 5.46 24.80 8.54
C GLU A 50 4.96 23.41 8.97
N ALA A 51 5.83 22.56 9.54
CA ALA A 51 5.50 21.19 9.97
C ALA A 51 4.49 21.13 11.15
N SER A 52 4.17 22.28 11.76
CA SER A 52 3.25 22.39 12.91
C SER A 52 2.02 23.26 12.61
N SER A 53 1.88 23.77 11.38
CA SER A 53 0.75 24.61 10.99
C SER A 53 -0.42 23.73 10.53
N GLY A 54 -1.55 23.76 11.25
CA GLY A 54 -2.77 23.05 10.84
C GLY A 54 -3.22 23.36 9.40
N THR A 55 -2.79 24.50 8.85
CA THR A 55 -3.00 24.93 7.46
C THR A 55 -2.41 23.98 6.41
N VAL A 56 -1.35 23.23 6.72
CA VAL A 56 -0.68 22.34 5.75
C VAL A 56 -1.10 20.89 5.93
N VAL A 57 -1.22 20.44 7.19
CA VAL A 57 -1.55 19.04 7.51
C VAL A 57 -3.00 18.69 7.13
N LEU A 58 -3.96 19.61 7.34
CA LEU A 58 -5.36 19.34 7.03
C LEU A 58 -5.64 19.12 5.53
N PRO A 59 -5.19 20.00 4.61
CA PRO A 59 -5.34 19.76 3.18
C PRO A 59 -4.64 18.48 2.71
N LEU A 60 -3.47 18.18 3.27
CA LEU A 60 -2.69 16.98 2.98
C LEU A 60 -3.49 15.72 3.35
N VAL A 61 -3.96 15.63 4.60
CA VAL A 61 -4.77 14.50 5.07
C VAL A 61 -6.07 14.38 4.28
N ALA A 62 -6.76 15.49 4.01
CA ALA A 62 -8.01 15.47 3.23
C ALA A 62 -7.79 14.98 1.79
N GLY A 63 -6.75 15.46 1.11
CA GLY A 63 -6.44 15.07 -0.27
C GLY A 63 -6.14 13.56 -0.39
N TYR A 64 -5.29 13.03 0.49
CA TYR A 64 -5.02 11.60 0.52
C TYR A 64 -6.23 10.77 0.96
N MET A 65 -7.03 11.24 1.92
CA MET A 65 -8.23 10.54 2.37
C MET A 65 -9.24 10.40 1.23
N ILE A 66 -9.59 11.50 0.56
CA ILE A 66 -10.54 11.50 -0.56
C ILE A 66 -9.99 10.66 -1.70
N GLY A 67 -8.72 10.81 -2.05
CA GLY A 67 -8.08 10.04 -3.10
C GLY A 67 -8.08 8.54 -2.83
N ALA A 68 -7.79 8.13 -1.60
CA ALA A 68 -7.82 6.74 -1.17
C ALA A 68 -9.25 6.17 -1.17
N ILE A 69 -10.26 6.92 -0.72
CA ILE A 69 -11.66 6.51 -0.76
C ILE A 69 -12.11 6.28 -2.21
N LEU A 70 -11.81 7.20 -3.12
CA LEU A 70 -12.15 7.08 -4.55
C LEU A 70 -11.46 5.86 -5.18
N LEU A 71 -10.19 5.63 -4.86
CA LEU A 71 -9.45 4.45 -5.30
C LEU A 71 -10.11 3.16 -4.79
N VAL A 72 -10.49 3.11 -3.51
CA VAL A 72 -11.14 1.94 -2.91
C VAL A 72 -12.47 1.67 -3.62
N ILE A 73 -13.35 2.67 -3.71
CA ILE A 73 -14.68 2.53 -4.35
C ILE A 73 -14.55 2.07 -5.80
N GLY A 74 -13.63 2.65 -6.58
CA GLY A 74 -13.41 2.26 -7.98
C GLY A 74 -12.80 0.86 -8.17
N ASN A 75 -12.22 0.27 -7.12
CA ASN A 75 -11.71 -1.09 -7.14
C ASN A 75 -12.68 -2.13 -6.57
N LEU A 76 -13.70 -1.74 -5.79
CA LEU A 76 -14.62 -2.70 -5.14
C LEU A 76 -15.25 -3.70 -6.12
N LYS A 77 -15.68 -3.25 -7.29
CA LYS A 77 -16.28 -4.15 -8.30
C LYS A 77 -15.26 -5.02 -9.03
N ARG A 78 -13.96 -4.74 -8.90
CA ARG A 78 -12.85 -5.51 -9.49
C ARG A 78 -12.38 -6.63 -8.57
N ILE A 79 -12.86 -6.64 -7.33
CA ILE A 79 -12.39 -7.53 -6.30
C ILE A 79 -13.55 -8.47 -5.94
N PRO A 80 -13.33 -9.78 -5.90
CA PRO A 80 -14.35 -10.72 -5.44
C PRO A 80 -14.72 -10.48 -3.97
N LEU A 81 -15.97 -10.72 -3.62
CA LEU A 81 -16.50 -10.45 -2.27
C LEU A 81 -15.72 -11.17 -1.16
N THR A 82 -15.23 -12.39 -1.43
CA THR A 82 -14.41 -13.14 -0.48
C THR A 82 -13.13 -12.39 -0.09
N ILE A 83 -12.51 -11.66 -1.03
CA ILE A 83 -11.31 -10.88 -0.76
C ILE A 83 -11.66 -9.59 -0.03
N ILE A 84 -12.76 -8.93 -0.41
CA ILE A 84 -13.27 -7.75 0.31
C ILE A 84 -13.48 -8.10 1.80
N ALA A 85 -14.03 -9.28 2.10
CA ALA A 85 -14.22 -9.73 3.47
C ALA A 85 -12.92 -9.97 4.25
N LEU A 86 -11.79 -10.21 3.58
CA LEU A 86 -10.47 -10.40 4.21
C LEU A 86 -9.74 -9.07 4.45
N ILE A 87 -10.09 -7.99 3.75
CA ILE A 87 -9.40 -6.70 3.84
C ILE A 87 -9.38 -6.14 5.28
N PRO A 88 -10.48 -6.16 6.06
CA PRO A 88 -10.45 -5.67 7.45
C PRO A 88 -9.47 -6.46 8.34
N PHE A 89 -9.40 -7.79 8.16
CA PHE A 89 -8.45 -8.63 8.88
C PHE A 89 -7.01 -8.34 8.46
N ALA A 90 -6.77 -8.16 7.17
CA ALA A 90 -5.46 -7.76 6.65
C ALA A 90 -5.02 -6.40 7.20
N ALA A 91 -5.93 -5.42 7.23
CA ALA A 91 -5.69 -4.12 7.83
C ALA A 91 -5.34 -4.24 9.32
N ALA A 92 -6.09 -5.03 10.09
CA ALA A 92 -5.80 -5.26 11.51
C ALA A 92 -4.42 -5.88 11.73
N ILE A 93 -4.04 -6.90 10.95
CA ILE A 93 -2.70 -7.53 11.04
C ILE A 93 -1.60 -6.50 10.75
N ASN A 94 -1.75 -5.74 9.67
CA ASN A 94 -0.78 -4.71 9.30
C ASN A 94 -0.64 -3.64 10.38
N ILE A 95 -1.76 -3.15 10.94
CA ILE A 95 -1.76 -2.15 12.01
C ILE A 95 -1.05 -2.70 13.25
N VAL A 96 -1.37 -3.92 13.67
CA VAL A 96 -0.74 -4.55 14.85
C VAL A 96 0.77 -4.73 14.65
N LEU A 97 1.19 -5.27 13.50
CA LEU A 97 2.61 -5.43 13.19
C LEU A 97 3.33 -4.08 13.13
N GLY A 98 2.72 -3.10 12.46
CA GLY A 98 3.25 -1.75 12.35
C GLY A 98 3.39 -1.06 13.70
N GLN A 99 2.44 -1.24 14.61
CA GLN A 99 2.52 -0.71 15.98
C GLN A 99 3.64 -1.38 16.78
N ILE A 100 3.75 -2.71 16.73
CA ILE A 100 4.80 -3.45 17.43
C ILE A 100 6.19 -3.00 16.96
N VAL A 101 6.39 -2.87 15.65
CA VAL A 101 7.68 -2.45 15.09
C VAL A 101 7.91 -0.95 15.28
N GLY A 102 6.88 -0.12 15.20
CA GLY A 102 6.99 1.33 15.44
C GLY A 102 7.45 1.69 16.86
N LEU A 103 7.15 0.84 17.84
CA LEU A 103 7.62 0.96 19.23
C LEU A 103 9.01 0.33 19.46
N SER A 104 9.54 -0.41 18.49
CA SER A 104 10.84 -1.07 18.54
C SER A 104 11.96 -0.14 18.06
N PRO A 105 13.21 -0.34 18.51
CA PRO A 105 14.38 0.36 17.95
C PRO A 105 14.72 -0.08 16.52
N ILE A 106 14.06 -1.10 15.97
CA ILE A 106 14.29 -1.57 14.61
C ILE A 106 13.79 -0.50 13.62
N PRO A 107 14.63 0.00 12.69
CA PRO A 107 14.24 1.05 11.75
C PRO A 107 13.49 0.48 10.54
N LEU A 108 12.44 -0.32 10.78
CA LEU A 108 11.58 -0.95 9.77
C LEU A 108 10.10 -0.66 10.10
N TYR A 109 9.16 -1.11 9.26
CA TYR A 109 7.73 -0.84 9.40
C TYR A 109 6.90 -2.12 9.53
N MET A 110 7.14 -3.14 8.71
CA MET A 110 6.40 -4.43 8.68
C MET A 110 4.87 -4.31 8.55
N ASP A 111 4.38 -3.16 8.10
CA ASP A 111 2.98 -2.72 8.07
C ASP A 111 2.24 -3.10 6.76
N THR A 112 2.88 -3.90 5.91
CA THR A 112 2.40 -4.19 4.55
C THR A 112 2.47 -5.68 4.22
N VAL A 113 2.73 -6.54 5.21
CA VAL A 113 2.77 -8.00 5.03
C VAL A 113 1.46 -8.52 4.43
N ALA A 114 0.33 -8.15 5.03
CA ALA A 114 -0.97 -8.61 4.53
C ALA A 114 -1.35 -7.92 3.21
N THR A 115 -0.89 -6.67 3.00
CA THR A 115 -1.10 -5.92 1.75
C THR A 115 -0.40 -6.60 0.56
N VAL A 116 0.88 -6.96 0.74
CA VAL A 116 1.68 -7.66 -0.27
C VAL A 116 1.14 -9.08 -0.48
N LEU A 117 0.70 -9.77 0.58
CA LEU A 117 0.08 -11.09 0.48
C LEU A 117 -1.23 -11.05 -0.34
N ILE A 118 -2.13 -10.11 -0.05
CA ILE A 118 -3.38 -9.96 -0.82
C ILE A 118 -3.06 -9.53 -2.26
N GLY A 119 -2.11 -8.62 -2.48
CA GLY A 119 -1.65 -8.27 -3.82
C GLY A 119 -1.16 -9.49 -4.59
N TYR A 120 -0.23 -10.26 -4.01
CA TYR A 120 0.31 -11.50 -4.57
C TYR A 120 -0.78 -12.51 -4.95
N LEU A 121 -1.78 -12.72 -4.07
CA LEU A 121 -2.80 -13.75 -4.28
C LEU A 121 -3.96 -13.29 -5.18
N ALA A 122 -4.48 -12.07 -4.97
CA ALA A 122 -5.71 -11.56 -5.59
C ALA A 122 -5.48 -10.44 -6.62
N GLY A 123 -4.22 -10.05 -6.86
CA GLY A 123 -3.84 -9.11 -7.91
C GLY A 123 -3.80 -7.63 -7.49
N PRO A 124 -3.48 -6.73 -8.45
CA PRO A 124 -3.14 -5.34 -8.18
C PRO A 124 -4.25 -4.53 -7.51
N ALA A 125 -5.50 -4.68 -7.97
CA ALA A 125 -6.64 -3.94 -7.42
C ALA A 125 -6.88 -4.30 -5.94
N ALA A 126 -6.83 -5.60 -5.61
CA ALA A 126 -6.99 -6.08 -4.25
C ALA A 126 -5.84 -5.62 -3.33
N GLY A 127 -4.60 -5.71 -3.80
CA GLY A 127 -3.44 -5.22 -3.06
C GLY A 127 -3.51 -3.71 -2.79
N ALA A 128 -3.80 -2.92 -3.83
CA ALA A 128 -3.94 -1.46 -3.70
C ALA A 128 -5.03 -1.07 -2.71
N THR A 129 -6.19 -1.73 -2.80
CA THR A 129 -7.32 -1.49 -1.90
C THR A 129 -6.98 -1.88 -0.47
N THR A 130 -6.27 -2.99 -0.25
CA THR A 130 -5.83 -3.41 1.08
C THR A 130 -4.89 -2.39 1.73
N GLY A 131 -3.91 -1.89 0.97
CA GLY A 131 -2.98 -0.87 1.46
C GLY A 131 -3.67 0.45 1.79
N ALA A 132 -4.58 0.91 0.93
CA ALA A 132 -5.38 2.11 1.15
C ALA A 132 -6.29 1.97 2.40
N VAL A 133 -7.03 0.87 2.50
CA VAL A 133 -7.93 0.62 3.64
C VAL A 133 -7.15 0.49 4.94
N THR A 134 -5.96 -0.13 4.93
CA THR A 134 -5.10 -0.24 6.13
C THR A 134 -4.80 1.15 6.71
N ASN A 135 -4.30 2.07 5.90
CA ASN A 135 -3.92 3.41 6.38
C ASN A 135 -5.12 4.31 6.65
N LEU A 136 -6.24 4.15 5.92
CA LEU A 136 -7.48 4.83 6.27
C LEU A 136 -8.01 4.35 7.63
N ALA A 137 -8.05 3.04 7.86
CA ALA A 137 -8.52 2.47 9.12
C ALA A 137 -7.63 2.89 10.28
N TRP A 138 -6.30 2.79 10.13
CA TRP A 138 -5.34 3.26 11.13
C TRP A 138 -5.51 4.76 11.40
N GLY A 139 -5.61 5.54 10.33
CA GLY A 139 -5.83 6.97 10.34
C GLY A 139 -7.02 7.42 11.17
N LEU A 140 -8.17 6.79 10.91
CA LEU A 140 -9.44 7.16 11.50
C LEU A 140 -9.61 6.64 12.94
N THR A 141 -8.82 5.66 13.37
CA THR A 141 -9.00 4.99 14.68
C THR A 141 -7.90 5.29 15.69
N ILE A 142 -6.65 5.43 15.24
CA ILE A 142 -5.49 5.51 16.13
C ILE A 142 -4.71 6.81 15.88
N ASN A 143 -4.34 7.08 14.62
CA ASN A 143 -3.46 8.20 14.32
C ASN A 143 -3.70 8.78 12.91
N PRO A 144 -4.35 9.97 12.79
CA PRO A 144 -4.67 10.61 11.51
C PRO A 144 -3.48 10.87 10.59
N THR A 145 -2.27 10.98 11.16
CA THR A 145 -1.03 11.20 10.41
C THR A 145 -0.63 10.01 9.52
N THR A 146 -1.29 8.85 9.66
CA THR A 146 -1.06 7.67 8.82
C THR A 146 -1.84 7.70 7.49
N ILE A 147 -2.94 8.46 7.41
CA ILE A 147 -3.78 8.59 6.22
C ILE A 147 -2.98 8.92 4.94
N PRO A 148 -2.00 9.85 4.98
CA PRO A 148 -1.19 10.17 3.81
C PRO A 148 -0.40 8.99 3.22
N PHE A 149 -0.03 8.00 4.03
CA PHE A 149 0.66 6.79 3.54
C PHE A 149 -0.26 5.80 2.84
N ALA A 150 -1.57 6.05 2.80
CA ALA A 150 -2.50 5.26 1.99
C ALA A 150 -2.06 5.18 0.53
N ALA A 151 -1.50 6.26 -0.03
CA ALA A 151 -0.96 6.25 -1.39
C ALA A 151 0.23 5.30 -1.55
N GLY A 152 1.21 5.37 -0.65
CA GLY A 152 2.39 4.50 -0.67
C GLY A 152 2.03 3.03 -0.45
N ALA A 153 1.18 2.73 0.53
CA ALA A 153 0.71 1.37 0.78
C ALA A 153 -0.12 0.81 -0.38
N ALA A 154 -0.97 1.64 -1.00
CA ALA A 154 -1.70 1.25 -2.20
C ALA A 154 -0.75 0.94 -3.37
N LEU A 155 0.29 1.76 -3.56
CA LEU A 155 1.32 1.53 -4.57
C LEU A 155 2.08 0.21 -4.32
N ILE A 156 2.49 -0.06 -3.08
CA ILE A 156 3.14 -1.32 -2.69
C ILE A 156 2.25 -2.52 -3.01
N GLY A 157 0.98 -2.48 -2.62
CA GLY A 157 0.03 -3.56 -2.91
C GLY A 157 -0.25 -3.74 -4.41
N LEU A 158 -0.34 -2.64 -5.16
CA LEU A 158 -0.49 -2.64 -6.61
C LEU A 158 0.71 -3.33 -7.29
N LEU A 159 1.93 -2.94 -6.92
CA LEU A 159 3.16 -3.51 -7.47
C LEU A 159 3.32 -4.98 -7.08
N ALA A 160 3.04 -5.32 -5.82
CA ALA A 160 3.03 -6.71 -5.36
C ALA A 160 2.07 -7.58 -6.19
N GLY A 161 0.90 -7.06 -6.56
CA GLY A 161 -0.04 -7.77 -7.42
C GLY A 161 0.43 -7.95 -8.85
N TYR A 162 1.09 -6.96 -9.44
CA TYR A 162 1.68 -7.11 -10.77
C TYR A 162 2.84 -8.12 -10.76
N LEU A 163 3.70 -8.06 -9.74
CA LEU A 163 4.81 -9.00 -9.55
C LEU A 163 4.31 -10.43 -9.27
N GLY A 164 3.20 -10.57 -8.54
CA GLY A 164 2.48 -11.83 -8.35
C GLY A 164 2.04 -12.45 -9.67
N ARG A 165 1.38 -11.66 -10.53
CA ARG A 165 0.97 -12.08 -11.88
C ARG A 165 2.15 -12.40 -12.79
N ALA A 166 3.27 -11.70 -12.64
CA ALA A 166 4.51 -11.96 -13.36
C ALA A 166 5.29 -13.18 -12.83
N GLY A 167 4.80 -13.86 -11.79
CA GLY A 167 5.42 -15.07 -11.24
C GLY A 167 6.70 -14.82 -10.44
N VAL A 168 6.95 -13.59 -9.97
CA VAL A 168 8.16 -13.22 -9.22
C VAL A 168 8.30 -14.02 -7.91
N PHE A 169 7.17 -14.28 -7.24
CA PHE A 169 7.08 -15.07 -6.00
C PHE A 169 7.36 -16.58 -6.18
N SER A 170 7.83 -17.01 -7.35
CA SER A 170 8.31 -18.39 -7.58
C SER A 170 9.75 -18.61 -7.10
N SER A 171 10.52 -17.54 -6.89
CA SER A 171 11.92 -17.61 -6.51
C SER A 171 12.25 -16.61 -5.42
N TRP A 172 12.89 -17.06 -4.34
CA TRP A 172 13.20 -16.24 -3.17
C TRP A 172 14.06 -15.02 -3.54
N TRP A 173 15.04 -15.17 -4.43
CA TRP A 173 15.94 -14.07 -4.81
C TRP A 173 15.23 -13.02 -5.67
N ARG A 174 14.38 -13.46 -6.62
CA ARG A 174 13.58 -12.54 -7.46
C ARG A 174 12.62 -11.75 -6.59
N THR A 175 12.04 -12.42 -5.61
CA THR A 175 11.12 -11.84 -4.63
C THR A 175 11.82 -10.82 -3.74
N LEU A 176 12.99 -11.15 -3.20
CA LEU A 176 13.81 -10.24 -2.40
C LEU A 176 14.21 -8.99 -3.20
N MET A 177 14.77 -9.16 -4.41
CA MET A 177 15.20 -8.04 -5.25
C MET A 177 14.03 -7.15 -5.66
N SER A 178 12.90 -7.75 -5.98
CA SER A 178 11.68 -6.99 -6.31
C SER A 178 11.12 -6.27 -5.09
N GLY A 179 11.17 -6.88 -3.90
CA GLY A 179 10.83 -6.24 -2.64
C GLY A 179 11.71 -5.03 -2.37
N VAL A 180 13.03 -5.16 -2.51
CA VAL A 180 13.98 -4.04 -2.34
C VAL A 180 13.67 -2.90 -3.32
N LEU A 181 13.42 -3.20 -4.60
CA LEU A 181 13.06 -2.18 -5.59
C LEU A 181 11.74 -1.48 -5.26
N VAL A 182 10.72 -2.24 -4.85
CA VAL A 182 9.44 -1.68 -4.39
C VAL A 182 9.64 -0.81 -3.16
N GLY A 183 10.54 -1.20 -2.24
CA GLY A 183 10.91 -0.42 -1.07
C GLY A 183 11.61 0.88 -1.41
N ILE A 184 12.54 0.90 -2.36
CA ILE A 184 13.17 2.14 -2.83
C ILE A 184 12.12 3.10 -3.39
N ILE A 185 11.20 2.60 -4.22
CA ILE A 185 10.10 3.40 -4.78
C ILE A 185 9.21 3.93 -3.66
N ALA A 186 8.82 3.07 -2.71
CA ALA A 186 8.01 3.44 -1.56
C ALA A 186 8.68 4.51 -0.69
N GLY A 187 9.99 4.38 -0.45
CA GLY A 187 10.78 5.34 0.33
C GLY A 187 10.82 6.71 -0.32
N PHE A 188 10.98 6.80 -1.64
CA PHE A 188 10.89 8.09 -2.34
C PHE A 188 9.49 8.70 -2.30
N VAL A 189 8.44 7.89 -2.41
CA VAL A 189 7.05 8.36 -2.33
C VAL A 189 6.68 8.78 -0.90
N GLY A 190 7.23 8.09 0.11
CA GLY A 190 6.93 8.33 1.52
C GLY A 190 7.77 9.46 2.14
N ALA A 191 9.00 9.67 1.69
CA ALA A 191 9.96 10.58 2.32
C ALA A 191 9.47 12.03 2.46
N PRO A 192 8.89 12.67 1.42
CA PRO A 192 8.37 14.03 1.58
C PRO A 192 7.23 14.06 2.59
N VAL A 193 6.30 13.11 2.49
CA VAL A 193 5.17 13.02 3.41
C VAL A 193 5.64 12.86 4.85
N ALA A 194 6.63 11.99 5.10
CA ALA A 194 7.22 11.78 6.42
C ALA A 194 7.93 13.04 6.96
N ALA A 195 8.66 13.76 6.09
CA ALA A 195 9.35 14.99 6.49
C ALA A 195 8.37 16.09 6.92
N TYR A 196 7.22 16.18 6.25
CA TYR A 196 6.18 17.17 6.56
C TYR A 196 5.34 16.84 7.77
N VAL A 197 4.87 15.59 7.84
CA VAL A 197 3.87 15.21 8.84
C VAL A 197 4.51 14.89 10.18
N TYR A 198 5.75 14.41 10.19
CA TYR A 198 6.43 13.95 11.41
C TYR A 198 7.71 14.71 11.75
N GLY A 199 8.10 15.70 10.95
CA GLY A 199 9.42 16.30 11.10
C GLY A 199 10.55 15.26 11.02
N GLY A 200 10.33 14.16 10.27
CA GLY A 200 11.30 13.07 10.09
C GLY A 200 11.29 11.95 11.13
N GLY A 201 10.35 11.91 12.09
CA GLY A 201 10.29 10.86 13.12
C GLY A 201 8.97 10.10 13.18
N MET A 202 8.85 8.97 12.45
CA MET A 202 7.60 8.17 12.41
C MET A 202 7.49 7.08 13.47
N GLY A 203 8.62 6.53 13.92
CA GLY A 203 8.72 5.50 14.95
C GLY A 203 10.05 5.58 15.69
N VAL A 204 10.21 4.80 16.77
CA VAL A 204 11.40 4.89 17.63
C VAL A 204 12.67 4.61 16.82
N GLY A 205 12.72 3.49 16.09
CA GLY A 205 13.88 3.14 15.25
C GLY A 205 14.11 4.12 14.09
N THR A 206 13.08 4.38 13.28
CA THR A 206 13.21 5.23 12.07
C THR A 206 13.52 6.68 12.42
N GLY A 207 12.87 7.24 13.46
CA GLY A 207 13.15 8.58 13.96
C GLY A 207 14.55 8.71 14.57
N SER A 208 15.04 7.67 15.26
CA SER A 208 16.42 7.66 15.78
C SER A 208 17.46 7.71 14.65
N LEU A 209 17.18 7.03 13.53
CA LEU A 209 18.05 7.04 12.37
C LEU A 209 18.05 8.42 11.69
N VAL A 210 16.89 9.06 11.54
CA VAL A 210 16.81 10.44 11.05
C VAL A 210 17.53 11.42 11.97
N ALA A 211 17.36 11.31 13.29
CA ALA A 211 18.06 12.15 14.26
C ALA A 211 19.59 11.98 14.18
N THR A 212 20.05 10.74 14.04
CA THR A 212 21.48 10.45 13.87
C THR A 212 22.03 11.06 12.57
N LEU A 213 21.29 10.95 11.46
CA LEU A 213 21.68 11.57 10.20
C LEU A 213 21.71 13.11 10.30
N GLN A 214 20.74 13.72 10.99
CA GLN A 214 20.76 15.17 11.24
C GLN A 214 21.95 15.58 12.12
N ALA A 215 22.36 14.76 13.09
CA ALA A 215 23.54 15.02 13.91
C ALA A 215 24.85 15.06 13.08
N THR A 216 24.87 14.44 11.89
CA THR A 216 25.99 14.56 10.93
C THR A 216 25.95 15.83 10.07
N GLY A 217 24.99 16.74 10.31
CA GLY A 217 24.83 17.99 9.57
C GLY A 217 23.90 17.90 8.36
N GLN A 218 23.21 16.77 8.15
CA GLN A 218 22.25 16.64 7.06
C GLN A 218 21.00 17.48 7.31
N SER A 219 20.43 18.05 6.25
CA SER A 219 19.12 18.70 6.34
C SER A 219 18.04 17.67 6.69
N LEU A 220 16.95 18.11 7.32
CA LEU A 220 15.84 17.23 7.68
C LEU A 220 15.30 16.43 6.48
N PHE A 221 15.15 17.10 5.33
CA PHE A 221 14.66 16.45 4.12
C PHE A 221 15.63 15.39 3.61
N ALA A 222 16.95 15.68 3.60
CA ALA A 222 17.97 14.72 3.18
C ALA A 222 18.05 13.52 4.14
N ALA A 223 18.04 13.78 5.45
CA ALA A 223 18.06 12.75 6.49
C ALA A 223 16.83 11.85 6.42
N THR A 224 15.63 12.43 6.28
CA THR A 224 14.37 11.68 6.15
C THR A 224 14.33 10.88 4.87
N THR A 225 14.80 11.43 3.75
CA THR A 225 14.84 10.73 2.47
C THR A 225 15.78 9.54 2.52
N LEU A 226 17.00 9.74 3.03
CA LEU A 226 17.98 8.66 3.14
C LEU A 226 17.47 7.56 4.07
N GLN A 227 16.91 7.93 5.23
CA GLN A 227 16.32 6.97 6.14
C GLN A 227 15.17 6.21 5.49
N ALA A 228 14.20 6.90 4.88
CA ALA A 228 13.03 6.28 4.27
C ALA A 228 13.44 5.29 3.17
N VAL A 229 14.35 5.69 2.26
CA VAL A 229 14.83 4.80 1.19
C VAL A 229 15.54 3.57 1.75
N LEU A 230 16.41 3.74 2.76
CA LEU A 230 17.14 2.61 3.37
C LEU A 230 16.19 1.67 4.12
N SER A 231 15.37 2.23 5.00
CA SER A 231 14.41 1.48 5.80
C SER A 231 13.38 0.77 4.93
N ASP A 232 12.75 1.47 3.98
CA ASP A 232 11.75 0.84 3.11
C ASP A 232 12.37 -0.21 2.19
N ALA A 233 13.57 0.00 1.65
CA ALA A 233 14.26 -0.99 0.84
C ALA A 233 14.46 -2.31 1.61
N ILE A 234 14.99 -2.23 2.83
CA ILE A 234 15.21 -3.40 3.67
C ILE A 234 13.87 -4.00 4.10
N ASP A 235 12.93 -3.16 4.54
CA ASP A 235 11.60 -3.55 5.00
C ASP A 235 10.86 -4.33 3.92
N LYS A 236 10.74 -3.79 2.71
CA LYS A 236 10.02 -4.47 1.63
C LYS A 236 10.76 -5.70 1.12
N GLY A 237 12.10 -5.73 1.19
CA GLY A 237 12.86 -6.96 0.99
C GLY A 237 12.43 -8.08 1.95
N VAL A 238 12.36 -7.77 3.25
CA VAL A 238 11.93 -8.70 4.30
C VAL A 238 10.45 -9.07 4.16
N VAL A 239 9.55 -8.10 3.95
CA VAL A 239 8.10 -8.32 3.77
C VAL A 239 7.85 -9.25 2.58
N PHE A 240 8.50 -9.01 1.44
CA PHE A 240 8.34 -9.84 0.25
C PHE A 240 8.83 -11.27 0.51
N LEU A 241 9.94 -11.45 1.24
CA LEU A 241 10.41 -12.78 1.65
C LEU A 241 9.43 -13.48 2.60
N ILE A 242 8.86 -12.76 3.57
CA ILE A 242 7.81 -13.32 4.44
C ILE A 242 6.64 -13.80 3.59
N VAL A 243 6.16 -12.99 2.65
CA VAL A 243 5.06 -13.37 1.75
C VAL A 243 5.44 -14.54 0.85
N PHE A 244 6.68 -14.62 0.37
CA PHE A 244 7.19 -15.79 -0.35
C PHE A 244 7.08 -17.06 0.50
N LEU A 245 7.56 -17.04 1.74
CA LEU A 245 7.51 -18.18 2.66
C LEU A 245 6.06 -18.57 2.99
N LEU A 246 5.19 -17.60 3.26
CA LEU A 246 3.75 -17.85 3.41
C LEU A 246 3.17 -18.48 2.15
N GLY A 247 3.58 -18.00 0.98
CA GLY A 247 3.23 -18.56 -0.31
C GLY A 247 3.61 -20.03 -0.45
N LEU A 248 4.75 -20.47 0.07
CA LEU A 248 5.14 -21.89 0.05
C LEU A 248 4.20 -22.77 0.88
N GLY A 249 3.68 -22.24 1.99
CA GLY A 249 2.75 -22.97 2.88
C GLY A 249 1.30 -23.04 2.39
N ILE A 250 0.88 -22.16 1.47
CA ILE A 250 -0.51 -22.13 0.98
C ILE A 250 -0.74 -23.26 -0.05
N PRO A 251 -1.72 -24.17 0.16
CA PRO A 251 -2.04 -25.21 -0.81
C PRO A 251 -2.48 -24.65 -2.17
N GLN A 252 -2.10 -25.31 -3.27
CA GLN A 252 -2.45 -24.88 -4.64
C GLN A 252 -3.96 -24.68 -4.84
N ARG A 253 -4.78 -25.55 -4.22
CA ARG A 253 -6.25 -25.43 -4.21
C ARG A 253 -6.76 -24.12 -3.63
N VAL A 254 -6.05 -23.54 -2.65
CA VAL A 254 -6.41 -22.26 -2.04
C VAL A 254 -5.99 -21.15 -2.98
N LYS A 255 -4.73 -21.14 -3.47
CA LYS A 255 -4.25 -20.13 -4.45
C LYS A 255 -5.13 -20.05 -5.70
N ALA A 256 -5.57 -21.21 -6.21
CA ALA A 256 -6.44 -21.29 -7.38
C ALA A 256 -7.81 -20.62 -7.17
N ARG A 257 -8.28 -20.48 -5.92
CA ARG A 257 -9.51 -19.73 -5.60
C ARG A 257 -9.31 -18.21 -5.70
N PHE A 258 -8.10 -17.73 -5.44
CA PHE A 258 -7.77 -16.30 -5.56
C PHE A 258 -7.45 -15.91 -7.02
N SER A 259 -6.82 -16.81 -7.79
CA SER A 259 -6.47 -16.57 -9.20
C SER A 259 -7.65 -16.65 -10.19
N ARG A 260 -8.79 -17.24 -9.78
CA ARG A 260 -10.01 -17.36 -10.60
C ARG A 260 -11.02 -16.25 -10.35
N ALA A 261 -10.63 -15.23 -9.59
CA ALA A 261 -11.51 -14.24 -9.02
C ALA A 261 -11.11 -12.82 -9.41
#